data_AF-A0A6J2N5X3-F1
#
_entry.id   AF-A0A6J2N5X3-F1
#
_cell.length_a   1.000
_cell.length_b   1.000
_cell.length_c   1.000
_cell.angle_alpha   90.00
_cell.angle_beta   90.00
_cell.angle_gamma   90.00
#
_symmetry.space_group_name_H-M   'P 1'
#
loop_
_entity.id
_entity.type
_entity.pdbx_description
1 polymer ?
#
loop_
_entity_poly.entity_id
_entity_poly.type
_entity_poly.pdbx_seq_one_letter_code
_entity_poly.pdbx_strand_id
1 'polypeptide(L)'
;MGNNKGVGVGWQAPAYHLILEGILILWIIRLLFSKTYKLQERSDLTVKEKEELIEEWQPEPLVPPISKDHPALNYNIVSGPPSHKIVVNGKECINFASFNFLGLLDNPRVKAAALASLKKYGVGTCGPRGFYGTFGMFLLRFSDYCFQELRCHLTSKFLGNDILN
;
A
#
# COMPACT_ATOMS: atom_id res chain seq x y z
N MET A 1 -33.73 -60.87 -35.76
CA MET A 1 -34.45 -59.62 -36.10
C MET A 1 -34.48 -58.76 -34.84
N GLY A 2 -33.69 -57.71 -34.65
CA GLY A 2 -33.47 -56.59 -35.55
C GLY A 2 -34.67 -55.65 -35.49
N ASN A 3 -34.60 -54.58 -34.67
CA ASN A 3 -34.94 -53.20 -35.06
C ASN A 3 -34.75 -52.19 -33.88
N ASN A 4 -33.74 -51.35 -34.04
CA ASN A 4 -33.59 -50.02 -33.44
C ASN A 4 -34.72 -49.08 -33.87
N LYS A 5 -35.16 -48.17 -32.99
CA LYS A 5 -35.26 -46.67 -33.12
C LYS A 5 -35.56 -46.16 -31.70
N GLY A 6 -34.96 -45.13 -31.12
CA GLY A 6 -34.32 -43.93 -31.64
C GLY A 6 -34.81 -42.78 -30.77
N VAL A 7 -33.94 -42.31 -29.87
CA VAL A 7 -33.79 -40.97 -29.26
C VAL A 7 -35.02 -40.03 -29.23
N GLY A 8 -35.37 -39.56 -28.03
CA GLY A 8 -36.19 -38.37 -27.84
C GLY A 8 -36.60 -38.15 -26.38
N VAL A 9 -35.63 -37.81 -25.51
CA VAL A 9 -35.94 -37.40 -24.13
C VAL A 9 -36.54 -35.99 -24.22
N GLY A 10 -37.85 -35.91 -24.42
CA GLY A 10 -38.60 -34.66 -24.44
C GLY A 10 -38.73 -34.14 -23.01
N TRP A 11 -37.87 -33.20 -22.63
CA TRP A 11 -38.06 -32.41 -21.41
C TRP A 11 -39.37 -31.62 -21.55
N GLN A 12 -40.47 -32.12 -21.00
CA GLN A 12 -41.66 -31.32 -20.76
C GLN A 12 -41.39 -30.42 -19.55
N ALA A 13 -40.66 -29.34 -19.77
CA ALA A 13 -40.55 -28.29 -18.77
C ALA A 13 -41.95 -27.68 -18.57
N PRO A 14 -42.46 -27.59 -17.32
CA PRO A 14 -43.74 -26.94 -17.06
C PRO A 14 -43.67 -25.49 -17.57
N ALA A 15 -44.77 -24.96 -18.11
CA ALA A 15 -44.82 -23.68 -18.85
C ALA A 15 -44.15 -22.50 -18.11
N TYR A 16 -44.15 -22.54 -16.77
CA TYR A 16 -43.48 -21.56 -15.92
C TYR A 16 -41.97 -21.48 -16.15
N HIS A 17 -41.29 -22.60 -16.42
CA HIS A 17 -39.85 -22.62 -16.70
C HIS A 17 -39.50 -21.90 -18.01
N LEU A 18 -40.29 -22.11 -19.07
CA LEU A 18 -40.11 -21.44 -20.35
C LEU A 18 -40.35 -19.92 -20.23
N ILE A 19 -41.34 -19.52 -19.42
CA ILE A 19 -41.61 -18.10 -19.16
C ILE A 19 -40.46 -17.47 -18.35
N LEU A 20 -39.95 -18.15 -17.32
CA LEU A 20 -38.83 -17.68 -16.51
C LEU A 20 -37.55 -17.54 -17.33
N GLU A 21 -37.26 -18.52 -18.19
CA GLU A 21 -36.11 -18.50 -19.10
C GLU A 21 -36.20 -17.33 -20.10
N GLY A 22 -37.39 -17.09 -20.66
CA GLY A 22 -37.64 -15.94 -21.52
C GLY A 22 -37.40 -14.59 -20.83
N ILE A 23 -37.90 -14.43 -19.60
CA ILE A 23 -37.68 -13.22 -18.80
C ILE A 23 -36.19 -13.05 -18.48
N LEU A 24 -35.49 -14.12 -18.10
CA LEU A 24 -34.07 -14.09 -17.76
C LEU A 24 -33.21 -13.69 -18.97
N ILE A 25 -33.49 -14.27 -20.15
CA ILE A 25 -32.81 -13.92 -21.40
C ILE A 25 -33.06 -12.46 -21.76
N LEU A 26 -34.30 -11.98 -21.62
CA LEU A 26 -34.64 -10.58 -21.90
C LEU A 26 -33.93 -9.63 -20.91
N TRP A 27 -33.77 -10.04 -19.65
CA TRP A 27 -33.01 -9.29 -18.63
C TRP A 27 -31.51 -9.28 -18.92
N ILE A 28 -30.93 -10.39 -19.36
CA ILE A 28 -29.52 -10.49 -19.77
C ILE A 28 -29.26 -9.63 -20.99
N ILE A 29 -30.12 -9.69 -22.01
CA ILE A 29 -30.06 -8.81 -23.18
C ILE A 29 -30.16 -7.35 -22.73
N ARG A 30 -31.12 -7.02 -21.86
CA ARG A 30 -31.23 -5.67 -21.30
C ARG A 30 -29.95 -5.26 -20.57
N LEU A 31 -29.32 -6.12 -19.78
CA LEU A 31 -28.07 -5.81 -19.06
C LEU A 31 -26.88 -5.61 -20.02
N LEU A 32 -26.79 -6.42 -21.08
CA LEU A 32 -25.74 -6.29 -22.10
C LEU A 32 -25.92 -5.04 -22.97
N PHE A 33 -27.16 -4.63 -23.24
CA PHE A 33 -27.47 -3.43 -24.05
C PHE A 33 -27.71 -2.15 -23.23
N SER A 34 -27.93 -2.26 -21.91
CA SER A 34 -27.97 -1.13 -20.98
C SER A 34 -26.54 -0.66 -20.80
N LYS A 35 -26.05 0.03 -21.84
CA LYS A 35 -24.86 0.85 -21.93
C LYS A 35 -23.92 0.61 -20.75
N THR A 36 -22.85 -0.15 -21.00
CA THR A 36 -21.55 0.17 -20.43
C THR A 36 -21.51 1.66 -20.24
N TYR A 37 -21.54 2.09 -18.97
CA TYR A 37 -21.39 3.49 -18.63
C TYR A 37 -20.14 3.92 -19.37
N LYS A 38 -20.30 4.77 -20.40
CA LYS A 38 -19.16 5.42 -20.99
C LYS A 38 -18.62 6.25 -19.83
N LEU A 39 -17.56 5.74 -19.18
CA LEU A 39 -16.73 6.58 -18.34
C LEU A 39 -16.43 7.77 -19.23
N GLN A 40 -16.92 8.95 -18.84
CA GLN A 40 -16.74 10.16 -19.62
C GLN A 40 -15.25 10.22 -19.96
N GLU A 41 -14.88 9.91 -21.19
CA GLU A 41 -13.53 10.11 -21.68
C GLU A 41 -13.35 11.61 -21.50
N ARG A 42 -12.45 11.97 -20.57
CA ARG A 42 -12.06 13.36 -20.38
C ARG A 42 -11.72 13.85 -21.78
N SER A 43 -12.50 14.80 -22.29
CA SER A 43 -12.22 15.44 -23.57
C SER A 43 -10.74 15.78 -23.60
N ASP A 44 -10.02 15.35 -24.64
CA ASP A 44 -8.60 15.67 -24.77
C ASP A 44 -8.46 17.19 -24.84
N LEU A 45 -8.11 17.82 -23.71
CA LEU A 45 -7.96 19.28 -23.65
C LEU A 45 -6.88 19.69 -24.64
N THR A 46 -7.22 20.69 -25.44
CA THR A 46 -6.32 21.37 -26.36
C THR A 46 -5.15 21.96 -25.56
N VAL A 47 -3.97 22.06 -26.17
CA VAL A 47 -2.77 22.59 -25.49
C VAL A 47 -3.03 23.97 -24.86
N LYS A 48 -3.81 24.82 -25.53
CA LYS A 48 -4.21 26.15 -25.05
C LYS A 48 -5.07 26.10 -23.78
N GLU A 49 -6.04 25.20 -23.70
CA GLU A 49 -6.91 25.07 -22.52
C GLU A 49 -6.11 24.56 -21.31
N LYS A 50 -5.07 23.74 -21.53
CA LYS A 50 -4.17 23.32 -20.45
C LYS A 50 -3.33 24.47 -19.91
N GLU A 51 -2.82 25.33 -20.79
CA GLU A 51 -2.04 26.51 -20.42
C GLU A 51 -2.90 27.49 -19.61
N GLU A 52 -4.12 27.77 -20.06
CA GLU A 52 -5.09 28.60 -19.32
C GLU A 52 -5.40 28.03 -17.93
N LEU A 53 -5.62 26.71 -17.82
CA LEU A 53 -5.85 26.05 -16.53
C LEU A 53 -4.63 26.08 -15.61
N ILE A 54 -3.41 26.00 -16.16
CA ILE A 54 -2.18 26.11 -15.37
C ILE A 54 -2.00 27.55 -14.85
N GLU A 55 -2.33 28.55 -15.66
CA GLU A 55 -2.27 29.96 -15.28
C GLU A 55 -3.35 30.33 -14.24
N GLU A 56 -4.55 29.76 -14.35
CA GLU A 56 -5.63 29.98 -13.39
C GLU A 56 -5.41 29.25 -12.05
N TRP A 57 -4.68 28.13 -12.08
CA TRP A 57 -4.53 27.30 -10.89
C TRP A 57 -3.69 27.98 -9.80
N GLN A 58 -4.34 28.35 -8.70
CA GLN A 58 -3.68 28.71 -7.45
C GLN A 58 -3.91 27.59 -6.42
N PRO A 59 -2.85 26.94 -5.91
CA PRO A 59 -3.01 25.94 -4.87
C PRO A 59 -3.59 26.60 -3.63
N GLU A 60 -4.63 26.01 -3.08
CA GLU A 60 -5.06 26.36 -1.74
C GLU A 60 -3.90 26.10 -0.75
N PRO A 61 -3.63 27.03 0.18
CA PRO A 61 -2.59 26.83 1.16
C PRO A 61 -2.95 25.60 2.02
N LEU A 62 -2.02 24.65 2.12
CA LEU A 62 -2.20 23.40 2.88
C LEU A 62 -2.56 23.63 4.36
N VAL A 63 -2.31 24.82 4.88
CA VAL A 63 -2.57 25.21 6.27
C VAL A 63 -3.10 26.65 6.27
N PRO A 64 -4.15 26.97 7.05
CA PRO A 64 -4.62 28.34 7.22
C PRO A 64 -3.50 29.24 7.80
N PRO A 65 -3.53 30.56 7.56
CA PRO A 65 -2.55 31.47 8.13
C PRO A 65 -2.68 31.47 9.66
N ILE A 66 -1.67 30.94 10.34
CA ILE A 66 -1.56 30.91 11.80
C ILE A 66 -0.77 32.14 12.27
N SER A 67 -1.18 32.75 13.39
CA SER A 67 -0.42 33.84 14.02
C SER A 67 1.02 33.40 14.32
N LYS A 68 2.00 34.25 14.01
CA LYS A 68 3.42 33.95 14.23
C LYS A 68 3.77 33.69 15.70
N ASP A 69 2.94 34.15 16.62
CA ASP A 69 3.12 33.99 18.07
C ASP A 69 2.51 32.70 18.62
N HIS A 70 2.00 31.81 17.76
CA HIS A 70 1.39 30.57 18.20
C HIS A 70 2.45 29.65 18.86
N PRO A 71 2.22 29.14 20.09
CA PRO A 71 3.20 28.31 20.81
C PRO A 71 3.70 27.09 20.02
N ALA A 72 2.89 26.52 19.14
CA ALA A 72 3.29 25.41 18.27
C ALA A 72 4.40 25.75 17.26
N LEU A 73 4.66 27.04 16.99
CA LEU A 73 5.76 27.50 16.15
C LEU A 73 7.08 27.66 16.92
N ASN A 74 7.03 27.65 18.26
CA ASN A 74 8.22 27.72 19.11
C ASN A 74 8.68 26.32 19.50
N TYR A 75 9.37 25.65 18.57
CA TYR A 75 9.96 24.32 18.80
C TYR A 75 11.47 24.35 18.57
N ASN A 76 12.17 23.47 19.28
CA ASN A 76 13.60 23.28 19.07
C ASN A 76 13.83 22.54 17.76
N ILE A 77 14.65 23.11 16.89
CA ILE A 77 15.00 22.53 15.60
C ILE A 77 16.28 21.73 15.79
N VAL A 78 16.20 20.42 15.56
CA VAL A 78 17.38 19.55 15.49
C VAL A 78 17.86 19.51 14.05
N SER A 79 19.10 19.92 13.82
CA SER A 79 19.76 19.87 12.52
C SER A 79 20.91 18.86 12.52
N GLY A 80 21.10 18.22 11.36
CA GLY A 80 22.13 17.21 11.14
C GLY A 80 21.63 15.76 11.29
N PRO A 81 22.52 14.78 11.07
CA PRO A 81 22.19 13.37 11.17
C PRO A 81 21.86 12.96 12.62
N PRO A 82 20.93 12.00 12.82
CA PRO A 82 20.57 11.51 14.15
C PRO A 82 21.68 10.60 14.72
N SER A 83 22.71 11.23 15.28
CA SER A 83 23.86 10.57 15.92
C SER A 83 23.93 10.90 17.42
N HIS A 84 25.03 10.51 18.07
CA HIS A 84 25.29 10.81 19.49
C HIS A 84 25.51 12.30 19.75
N LYS A 85 26.00 13.04 18.75
CA LYS A 85 26.12 14.49 18.76
C LYS A 85 25.15 15.07 17.74
N ILE A 86 24.34 16.03 18.18
CA ILE A 86 23.33 16.70 17.36
C ILE A 86 23.45 18.21 17.53
N VAL A 87 22.95 18.97 16.56
CA VAL A 87 22.89 20.43 16.65
C VAL A 87 21.46 20.84 16.95
N VAL A 88 21.23 21.48 18.09
CA VAL A 88 19.91 21.97 18.52
C VAL A 88 19.94 23.50 18.48
N ASN A 89 19.12 24.12 17.64
CA ASN A 89 19.08 25.57 17.45
C ASN A 89 20.48 26.19 17.21
N GLY A 90 21.34 25.51 16.45
CA GLY A 90 22.70 25.95 16.14
C GLY A 90 23.76 25.65 17.22
N LYS A 91 23.39 25.03 18.34
CA LYS A 91 24.33 24.63 19.41
C LYS A 91 24.60 23.13 19.36
N GLU A 92 25.87 22.74 19.42
CA GLU A 92 26.25 21.32 19.49
C GLU A 92 25.89 20.77 20.88
N CYS A 93 25.16 19.66 20.90
CA CYS A 93 24.66 19.00 22.11
C CYS A 93 24.79 17.48 21.98
N ILE A 94 24.86 16.79 23.12
CA ILE A 94 24.86 15.32 23.17
C ILE A 94 23.41 14.82 23.22
N ASN A 95 23.08 13.86 22.37
CA ASN A 95 21.74 13.33 22.19
C ASN A 95 21.44 12.20 23.19
N PHE A 96 20.74 12.54 24.27
CA PHE A 96 20.18 11.58 25.24
C PHE A 96 18.68 11.32 25.05
N ALA A 97 18.04 11.97 24.07
CA ALA A 97 16.60 11.92 23.87
C ALA A 97 16.16 10.91 22.80
N SER A 98 17.08 10.44 21.94
CA SER A 98 16.76 9.51 20.87
C SER A 98 16.91 8.04 21.27
N PHE A 99 16.08 7.18 20.70
CA PHE A 99 16.13 5.71 20.88
C PHE A 99 17.24 5.02 20.05
N ASN A 100 18.34 5.71 19.74
CA ASN A 100 19.45 5.18 18.94
C ASN A 100 20.58 4.63 19.82
N PHE A 101 20.25 3.72 20.75
CA PHE A 101 21.21 3.20 21.75
C PHE A 101 22.45 2.55 21.13
N LEU A 102 22.26 1.85 20.00
CA LEU A 102 23.31 1.12 19.30
C LEU A 102 24.01 1.93 18.21
N GLY A 103 23.63 3.19 17.98
CA GLY A 103 24.24 4.04 16.95
C GLY A 103 23.98 3.56 15.51
N LEU A 104 23.02 2.67 15.28
CA LEU A 104 22.79 2.03 13.97
C LEU A 104 22.36 3.03 12.89
N LEU A 105 21.71 4.13 13.27
CA LEU A 105 21.29 5.17 12.32
C LEU A 105 22.48 5.87 11.65
N ASP A 106 23.63 5.95 12.33
CA ASP A 106 24.81 6.61 11.79
C ASP A 106 25.76 5.63 11.06
N ASN A 107 25.52 4.33 11.19
CA ASN A 107 26.39 3.29 10.66
C ASN A 107 26.44 3.32 9.11
N PRO A 108 27.64 3.43 8.49
CA PRO A 108 27.78 3.55 7.04
C PRO A 108 27.31 2.29 6.30
N ARG A 109 27.45 1.10 6.90
CA ARG A 109 26.99 -0.17 6.32
C ARG A 109 25.47 -0.20 6.22
N VAL A 110 24.77 0.28 7.24
CA VAL A 110 23.30 0.35 7.27
C VAL A 110 22.81 1.37 6.24
N LYS A 111 23.44 2.56 6.19
CA LYS A 111 23.13 3.58 5.18
C LYS A 111 23.34 3.07 3.75
N ALA A 112 24.43 2.36 3.49
CA ALA A 112 24.72 1.78 2.17
C ALA A 112 23.69 0.70 1.78
N ALA A 113 23.32 -0.17 2.72
CA ALA A 113 22.29 -1.20 2.48
C ALA A 113 20.90 -0.58 2.24
N ALA A 114 20.54 0.46 2.98
CA ALA A 114 19.31 1.22 2.79
C ALA A 114 19.29 1.91 1.42
N LEU A 115 20.40 2.55 1.02
CA LEU A 115 20.53 3.20 -0.29
C LEU A 115 20.41 2.19 -1.45
N ALA A 116 21.06 1.03 -1.33
CA ALA A 116 20.97 -0.04 -2.33
C ALA A 116 19.52 -0.56 -2.45
N SER A 117 18.82 -0.68 -1.33
CA SER A 117 17.41 -1.08 -1.29
C SER A 117 16.51 -0.02 -1.93
N LEU A 118 16.73 1.25 -1.63
CA LEU A 118 15.96 2.36 -2.20
C LEU A 118 16.16 2.47 -3.72
N LYS A 119 17.40 2.31 -4.20
CA LYS A 119 17.70 2.27 -5.65
C LYS A 119 17.03 1.09 -6.37
N LYS A 120 16.89 -0.05 -5.69
CA LYS A 120 16.31 -1.27 -6.28
C LYS A 120 14.78 -1.29 -6.24
N TYR A 121 14.17 -0.82 -5.16
CA TYR A 121 12.75 -1.00 -4.88
C TYR A 121 11.94 0.31 -4.84
N GLY A 122 12.59 1.47 -4.87
CA GLY A 122 11.92 2.77 -4.86
C GLY A 122 11.40 3.17 -3.48
N VAL A 123 10.57 4.22 -3.46
CA VAL A 123 10.04 4.87 -2.26
C VAL A 123 8.62 4.35 -1.98
N GLY A 124 8.53 3.24 -1.25
CA GLY A 124 7.25 2.70 -0.76
C GLY A 124 6.33 2.11 -1.83
N THR A 125 5.28 1.43 -1.40
CA THR A 125 4.32 0.73 -2.26
C THR A 125 3.04 1.52 -2.52
N CYS A 126 2.80 2.58 -1.73
CA CYS A 126 1.57 3.38 -1.74
C CYS A 126 0.27 2.55 -1.70
N GLY A 127 0.30 1.33 -1.14
CA GLY A 127 -0.83 0.41 -1.12
C GLY A 127 -0.86 -0.53 0.08
N PRO A 128 -2.05 -0.97 0.53
CA PRO A 128 -2.17 -1.92 1.64
C PRO A 128 -1.55 -3.27 1.27
N ARG A 129 -1.02 -4.00 2.25
CA ARG A 129 -0.27 -5.26 2.07
C ARG A 129 -0.97 -6.26 1.13
N GLY A 130 -2.30 -6.35 1.18
CA GLY A 130 -3.11 -7.30 0.40
C GLY A 130 -3.35 -6.94 -1.07
N PHE A 131 -2.93 -5.76 -1.54
CA PHE A 131 -3.11 -5.33 -2.94
C PHE A 131 -1.77 -5.24 -3.67
N TYR A 132 -1.15 -4.06 -3.65
CA TYR A 132 0.13 -3.76 -4.29
C TYR A 132 1.23 -3.46 -3.26
N GLY A 133 0.92 -3.68 -1.98
CA GLY A 133 1.74 -3.33 -0.82
C GLY A 133 2.89 -4.28 -0.50
N THR A 134 3.03 -5.40 -1.22
CA THR A 134 4.00 -6.44 -0.87
C THR A 134 5.07 -6.57 -1.94
N PHE A 135 6.19 -5.87 -1.75
CA PHE A 135 7.41 -6.13 -2.52
C PHE A 135 8.11 -7.37 -1.99
N GLY A 136 8.69 -8.19 -2.88
CA GLY A 136 9.37 -9.44 -2.52
C GLY A 136 10.51 -9.30 -1.48
N MET A 137 11.08 -8.10 -1.30
CA MET A 137 12.08 -7.82 -0.26
C MET A 137 11.51 -7.93 1.17
N PHE A 138 10.30 -7.40 1.39
CA PHE A 138 9.68 -7.40 2.72
C PHE A 138 9.34 -8.83 3.17
N LEU A 139 8.83 -9.64 2.25
CA LEU A 139 8.42 -11.01 2.51
C LEU A 139 9.60 -11.97 2.72
N LEU A 140 10.62 -11.93 1.86
CA LEU A 140 11.68 -12.95 1.86
C LEU A 140 12.90 -12.62 2.71
N ARG A 141 13.11 -11.37 3.10
CA ARG A 141 14.38 -10.99 3.76
C ARG A 141 14.19 -10.34 5.11
N PHE A 142 13.16 -9.52 5.28
CA PHE A 142 12.86 -8.95 6.58
C PHE A 142 12.11 -9.94 7.47
N SER A 143 11.08 -10.61 6.93
CA SER A 143 10.32 -11.63 7.66
C SER A 143 11.20 -12.77 8.13
N ASP A 144 12.10 -13.29 7.28
CA ASP A 144 12.99 -14.41 7.62
C ASP A 144 14.00 -14.04 8.71
N TYR A 145 14.57 -12.83 8.68
CA TYR A 145 15.48 -12.37 9.75
C TYR A 145 14.75 -12.18 11.08
N CYS A 146 13.58 -11.51 11.08
CA CYS A 146 12.79 -11.35 12.30
C CYS A 146 12.31 -12.71 12.83
N PHE A 147 11.89 -13.64 11.96
CA PHE A 147 11.51 -15.00 12.36
C PHE A 147 12.68 -15.77 12.96
N GLN A 148 13.88 -15.65 12.39
CA GLN A 148 15.07 -16.30 12.92
C GLN A 148 15.42 -15.77 14.32
N GLU A 149 15.34 -14.45 14.53
CA GLU A 149 15.66 -13.81 15.81
C GLU A 149 14.63 -14.14 16.90
N LEU A 150 13.33 -14.10 16.56
CA LEU A 150 12.23 -14.55 17.42
C LEU A 150 12.33 -16.06 17.74
N ARG A 151 12.72 -16.88 16.76
CA ARG A 151 12.95 -18.32 16.96
C ARG A 151 14.10 -18.57 17.92
N CYS A 152 15.24 -17.91 17.73
CA CYS A 152 16.39 -18.02 18.64
C CYS A 152 16.02 -17.62 20.08
N HIS A 153 15.23 -16.56 20.24
CA HIS A 153 14.77 -16.08 21.56
C HIS A 153 13.78 -17.06 22.22
N LEU A 154 12.89 -17.69 21.46
CA LEU A 154 11.98 -18.72 21.96
C LEU A 154 12.73 -20.02 22.34
N THR A 155 13.72 -20.44 21.53
CA THR A 155 14.52 -21.63 21.85
C THR A 155 15.42 -21.44 23.07
N SER A 156 15.96 -20.23 23.30
CA SER A 156 16.77 -19.97 24.50
C SER A 156 15.91 -19.90 25.77
N LYS A 157 14.67 -19.41 25.68
CA LYS A 157 13.73 -19.43 26.81
C LYS A 157 13.23 -20.84 27.14
N PHE A 158 13.06 -21.69 26.13
CA PHE A 158 12.74 -23.10 26.33
C PHE A 158 13.92 -23.87 26.97
N LEU A 159 15.14 -23.78 26.41
CA LEU A 159 16.30 -24.44 27.01
C LEU A 159 16.70 -23.89 28.38
N GLY A 160 16.48 -22.60 28.64
CA GLY A 160 16.81 -21.96 29.92
C GLY A 160 15.92 -22.40 31.08
N ASN A 161 14.69 -22.83 30.81
CA ASN A 161 13.76 -23.32 31.83
C ASN A 161 13.96 -24.81 32.17
N ASP A 162 14.61 -25.59 31.31
CA ASP A 162 14.87 -27.02 31.54
C ASP A 162 16.14 -27.29 32.36
N ILE A 163 16.96 -26.26 32.65
CA ILE A 163 18.19 -26.38 33.46
C ILE A 163 17.95 -25.98 34.93
N LEU A 164 16.76 -25.47 35.27
CA LEU A 164 16.42 -24.98 36.62
C LEU A 164 15.37 -25.84 37.36
N ASN A 165 15.14 -27.09 36.95
CA ASN A 165 14.42 -28.09 37.76
C ASN A 165 15.27 -29.34 37.98
#